data_AF-A0A2K5MHW4-F1
#
_entry.id   AF-A0A2K5MHW4-F1
#
_cell.length_a   1.000
_cell.length_b   1.000
_cell.length_c   1.000
_cell.angle_alpha   90.00
_cell.angle_beta   90.00
_cell.angle_gamma   90.00
#
_symmetry.space_group_name_H-M   'P 1'
#
loop_
_entity.id
_entity.type
_entity.pdbx_description
1 polymer ?
#
loop_
_entity_poly.entity_id
_entity_poly.type
_entity_poly.pdbx_seq_one_letter_code
_entity_poly.pdbx_strand_id
1 'polypeptide(L)'
;MALRAGLILGFHTLMTLLSPQEAGATKDTADHMGSYGPAFYQSYGASGQFTHEFDGEQLFSVDLKKSEAVWRLPEFGDFARFDPQGGLAGIAAIKAHLDVLVERSNRTRAINVPPRVTVFPKSRVELGQPNILICVVNNIFPPVINITWLRNGQAVTEGVAQTSFYSQPDHLFRKFHYLPFMPSAEDVYDCQVEHWGLDAPLLRHWEHQVPIPPPDAMETLVCALGLAIGLVGFLVGTILIIMGTYVSSAPR
;
A
#
# COMPACT_ATOMS: atom_id res chain seq x y z
N MET A 1 28.36 -62.99 -4.30
CA MET A 1 28.03 -61.71 -4.98
C MET A 1 26.51 -61.51 -5.01
N ALA A 2 25.90 -61.18 -3.87
CA ALA A 2 24.44 -60.94 -3.83
C ALA A 2 24.02 -59.90 -2.77
N LEU A 3 24.97 -59.31 -2.02
CA LEU A 3 24.69 -58.26 -1.03
C LEU A 3 24.87 -56.83 -1.58
N ARG A 4 25.15 -56.65 -2.87
CA ARG A 4 25.36 -55.33 -3.48
C ARG A 4 24.24 -54.85 -4.43
N ALA A 5 23.23 -55.69 -4.72
CA ALA A 5 22.15 -55.31 -5.63
C ALA A 5 20.88 -54.79 -4.90
N GLY A 6 20.63 -55.23 -3.67
CA GLY A 6 19.43 -54.81 -2.91
C GLY A 6 19.51 -53.39 -2.34
N LEU A 7 20.72 -52.91 -2.01
CA LEU A 7 20.89 -51.55 -1.47
C LEU A 7 20.80 -50.45 -2.55
N ILE A 8 21.04 -50.79 -3.82
CA ILE A 8 20.97 -49.81 -4.92
C ILE A 8 19.52 -49.64 -5.40
N LEU A 9 18.70 -50.71 -5.40
CA LEU A 9 17.27 -50.60 -5.69
C LEU A 9 16.46 -49.96 -4.55
N GLY A 10 16.85 -50.17 -3.29
CA GLY A 10 16.16 -49.56 -2.15
C GLY A 10 16.37 -48.04 -2.01
N PHE A 11 17.44 -47.49 -2.61
CA PHE A 11 17.69 -46.04 -2.58
C PHE A 11 16.99 -45.29 -3.73
N HIS A 12 16.68 -45.98 -4.83
CA HIS A 12 15.94 -45.39 -5.95
C HIS A 12 14.42 -45.38 -5.74
N THR A 13 13.89 -46.25 -4.88
CA THR A 13 12.47 -46.20 -4.48
C THR A 13 12.19 -45.22 -3.33
N LEU A 14 13.20 -44.81 -2.56
CA LEU A 14 13.04 -43.83 -1.48
C LEU A 14 13.16 -42.38 -1.96
N MET A 15 13.88 -42.11 -3.07
CA MET A 15 13.97 -40.77 -3.67
C MET A 15 12.73 -40.37 -4.50
N THR A 16 11.92 -41.34 -4.93
CA THR A 16 10.64 -41.06 -5.61
C THR A 16 9.48 -40.78 -4.64
N LEU A 17 9.62 -41.13 -3.36
CA LEU A 17 8.62 -40.86 -2.31
C LEU A 17 8.91 -39.60 -1.47
N LEU A 18 10.11 -39.03 -1.58
CA LEU A 18 10.54 -37.81 -0.87
C LEU A 18 10.90 -36.65 -1.79
N SER A 19 10.74 -36.82 -3.11
CA SER A 19 10.62 -35.65 -3.97
C SER A 19 9.27 -35.03 -3.63
N PRO A 20 9.21 -33.79 -3.08
CA PRO A 20 7.98 -33.06 -3.20
C PRO A 20 7.75 -33.02 -4.72
N GLN A 21 6.73 -33.74 -5.16
CA GLN A 21 6.00 -33.27 -6.31
C GLN A 21 5.61 -31.87 -5.84
N GLU A 22 6.38 -30.87 -6.27
CA GLU A 22 5.81 -29.63 -6.70
C GLU A 22 4.73 -30.10 -7.67
N ALA A 23 3.56 -30.46 -7.10
CA ALA A 23 2.30 -30.06 -7.66
C ALA A 23 2.61 -28.62 -7.98
N GLY A 24 2.91 -28.37 -9.26
CA GLY A 24 3.00 -27.03 -9.74
C GLY A 24 1.74 -26.43 -9.18
N ALA A 25 1.90 -25.55 -8.19
CA ALA A 25 1.12 -24.34 -8.21
C ALA A 25 1.41 -23.84 -9.61
N THR A 26 0.59 -24.30 -10.57
CA THR A 26 0.39 -23.59 -11.81
C THR A 26 0.15 -22.22 -11.27
N LYS A 27 1.18 -21.38 -11.43
CA LYS A 27 1.07 -19.97 -11.15
C LYS A 27 -0.18 -19.63 -11.96
N ASP A 28 -1.29 -19.40 -11.28
CA ASP A 28 -2.58 -19.10 -11.90
C ASP A 28 -2.38 -17.71 -12.51
N THR A 29 -1.60 -17.64 -13.57
CA THR A 29 -1.33 -16.44 -14.34
C THR A 29 -2.40 -16.43 -15.40
N ALA A 30 -3.62 -16.13 -14.96
CA ALA A 30 -4.54 -15.47 -15.87
C ALA A 30 -3.89 -14.13 -16.28
N ASP A 31 -3.91 -13.82 -17.57
CA ASP A 31 -3.37 -12.55 -18.06
C ASP A 31 -4.15 -11.36 -17.50
N HIS A 32 -5.47 -11.54 -17.33
CA HIS A 32 -6.40 -10.58 -16.76
C HIS A 32 -7.44 -11.27 -15.88
N MET A 33 -7.94 -10.57 -14.86
CA MET A 33 -8.99 -11.03 -13.95
C MET A 33 -10.13 -10.01 -13.86
N GLY A 34 -11.28 -10.36 -14.42
CA GLY A 34 -12.53 -9.62 -14.25
C GLY A 34 -13.36 -10.19 -13.10
N SER A 35 -13.82 -9.33 -12.19
CA SER A 35 -14.72 -9.68 -11.11
C SER A 35 -16.04 -8.91 -11.28
N TYR A 36 -17.04 -9.59 -11.84
CA TYR A 36 -18.32 -9.00 -12.24
C TYR A 36 -19.40 -9.24 -11.19
N GLY A 37 -19.20 -8.64 -10.01
CA GLY A 37 -20.12 -8.73 -8.89
C GLY A 37 -19.53 -9.11 -7.54
N PRO A 38 -18.32 -8.66 -7.13
CA PRO A 38 -18.04 -8.56 -5.69
C PRO A 38 -19.20 -7.84 -5.02
N ALA A 39 -19.90 -8.59 -4.19
CA ALA A 39 -21.07 -8.08 -3.50
C ALA A 39 -21.17 -8.70 -2.12
N PHE A 40 -21.58 -7.89 -1.17
CA PHE A 40 -21.84 -8.34 0.19
C PHE A 40 -23.10 -7.67 0.73
N TYR A 41 -23.67 -8.29 1.75
CA TYR A 41 -24.74 -7.72 2.55
C TYR A 41 -24.46 -8.04 4.02
N GLN A 42 -24.83 -7.13 4.92
CA GLN A 42 -24.71 -7.34 6.36
C GLN A 42 -25.95 -6.84 7.08
N SER A 43 -26.24 -7.45 8.24
CA SER A 43 -27.43 -7.15 9.04
C SER A 43 -27.28 -5.85 9.84
N TYR A 44 -26.06 -5.47 10.24
CA TYR A 44 -25.82 -4.19 10.90
C TYR A 44 -25.95 -3.05 9.88
N GLY A 45 -26.84 -2.08 10.17
CA GLY A 45 -27.11 -0.94 9.31
C GLY A 45 -27.80 -1.28 7.98
N ALA A 46 -28.19 -2.55 7.76
CA ALA A 46 -28.78 -3.05 6.52
C ALA A 46 -28.03 -2.57 5.26
N SER A 47 -26.69 -2.59 5.31
CA SER A 47 -25.85 -2.09 4.22
C SER A 47 -25.33 -3.23 3.35
N GLY A 48 -25.48 -3.08 2.04
CA GLY A 48 -24.83 -3.93 1.04
C GLY A 48 -23.99 -3.10 0.09
N GLN A 49 -23.16 -3.78 -0.69
CA GLN A 49 -22.37 -3.17 -1.76
C GLN A 49 -22.35 -4.10 -2.96
N PHE A 50 -22.39 -3.52 -4.17
CA PHE A 50 -22.17 -4.22 -5.42
C PHE A 50 -21.18 -3.43 -6.27
N THR A 51 -20.11 -4.09 -6.72
CA THR A 51 -19.07 -3.50 -7.58
C THR A 51 -18.71 -4.43 -8.73
N HIS A 52 -18.12 -3.88 -9.78
CA HIS A 52 -17.36 -4.64 -10.77
C HIS A 52 -15.89 -4.18 -10.72
N GLU A 53 -14.97 -5.13 -10.85
CA GLU A 53 -13.52 -4.89 -10.79
C GLU A 53 -12.82 -5.57 -11.99
N PHE A 54 -11.71 -5.02 -12.43
CA PHE A 54 -10.84 -5.57 -13.48
C PHE A 54 -9.38 -5.38 -13.06
N ASP A 55 -8.60 -6.47 -13.03
CA ASP A 55 -7.20 -6.51 -12.57
C ASP A 55 -6.97 -5.86 -11.19
N GLY A 56 -7.97 -6.00 -10.30
CA GLY A 56 -7.95 -5.43 -8.95
C GLY A 56 -8.33 -3.95 -8.85
N GLU A 57 -8.74 -3.34 -9.96
CA GLU A 57 -9.22 -1.96 -10.03
C GLU A 57 -10.73 -1.89 -10.20
N GLN A 58 -11.39 -0.95 -9.51
CA GLN A 58 -12.84 -0.78 -9.58
C GLN A 58 -13.23 -0.15 -10.92
N LEU A 59 -14.17 -0.78 -11.63
CA LEU A 59 -14.80 -0.21 -12.81
C LEU A 59 -15.96 0.72 -12.42
N PHE A 60 -16.88 0.21 -11.59
CA PHE A 60 -18.03 0.96 -11.08
C PHE A 60 -18.57 0.33 -9.79
N SER A 61 -19.45 1.06 -9.11
CA SER A 61 -20.35 0.56 -8.06
C SER A 61 -21.81 0.83 -8.40
N VAL A 62 -22.73 0.14 -7.75
CA VAL A 62 -24.15 0.50 -7.79
C VAL A 62 -24.51 1.27 -6.52
N ASP A 63 -24.97 2.52 -6.66
CA ASP A 63 -25.63 3.24 -5.57
C ASP A 63 -27.01 2.61 -5.36
N LEU A 64 -27.13 1.78 -4.33
CA LEU A 64 -28.34 1.02 -4.04
C LEU A 64 -29.54 1.91 -3.67
N LYS A 65 -29.30 3.15 -3.21
CA LYS A 65 -30.37 4.08 -2.84
C LYS A 65 -30.86 4.84 -4.06
N LYS A 66 -29.93 5.32 -4.89
CA LYS A 66 -30.26 6.06 -6.12
C LYS A 66 -30.63 5.15 -7.28
N SER A 67 -30.33 3.86 -7.19
CA SER A 67 -30.49 2.89 -8.28
C SER A 67 -29.70 3.30 -9.52
N GLU A 68 -28.44 3.67 -9.33
CA GLU A 68 -27.56 4.19 -10.38
C GLU A 68 -26.21 3.46 -10.40
N ALA A 69 -25.64 3.26 -11.58
CA ALA A 69 -24.26 2.80 -11.74
C ALA A 69 -23.33 4.01 -11.66
N VAL A 70 -22.42 4.00 -10.70
CA VAL A 70 -21.43 5.05 -10.46
C VAL A 70 -20.08 4.57 -10.96
N TRP A 71 -19.67 5.07 -12.12
CA TRP A 71 -18.39 4.74 -12.74
C TRP A 71 -17.22 5.32 -11.96
N ARG A 72 -16.15 4.53 -11.78
CA ARG A 72 -14.93 4.97 -11.09
C ARG A 72 -14.24 6.10 -11.85
N LEU A 73 -14.24 5.99 -13.17
CA LEU A 73 -13.80 7.02 -14.11
C LEU A 73 -14.99 7.34 -15.03
N PRO A 74 -15.41 8.62 -15.14
CA PRO A 74 -16.58 8.99 -15.94
C PRO A 74 -16.51 8.51 -17.39
N GLU A 75 -15.32 8.52 -18.00
CA GLU A 75 -15.09 8.09 -19.38
C GLU A 75 -15.47 6.61 -19.62
N PHE A 76 -15.49 5.75 -18.60
CA PHE A 76 -15.95 4.37 -18.76
C PHE A 76 -17.45 4.30 -19.11
N GLY A 77 -18.24 5.27 -18.64
CA GLY A 77 -19.66 5.38 -18.95
C GLY A 77 -19.94 5.80 -20.40
N ASP A 78 -18.94 6.29 -21.13
CA ASP A 78 -19.07 6.63 -22.55
C ASP A 78 -19.02 5.37 -23.44
N PHE A 79 -18.34 4.32 -22.98
CA PHE A 79 -18.11 3.08 -23.75
C PHE A 79 -18.94 1.90 -23.27
N ALA A 80 -19.34 1.90 -21.99
CA ALA A 80 -20.05 0.79 -21.37
C ALA A 80 -21.31 1.27 -20.64
N ARG A 81 -22.28 0.38 -20.52
CA ARG A 81 -23.51 0.61 -19.74
C ARG A 81 -23.75 -0.58 -18.83
N PHE A 82 -24.29 -0.30 -17.66
CA PHE A 82 -24.74 -1.31 -16.71
C PHE A 82 -26.14 -0.95 -16.24
N ASP A 83 -27.04 -1.94 -16.24
CA ASP A 83 -28.38 -1.79 -15.66
C ASP A 83 -28.31 -2.01 -14.14
N PRO A 84 -28.55 -0.97 -13.30
CA PRO A 84 -28.50 -1.08 -11.85
C PRO A 84 -29.43 -2.14 -11.26
N GLN A 85 -30.48 -2.55 -11.98
CA GLN A 85 -31.39 -3.61 -11.55
C GLN A 85 -30.67 -4.94 -11.30
N GLY A 86 -29.64 -5.26 -12.09
CA GLY A 86 -28.84 -6.46 -11.87
C GLY A 86 -28.14 -6.45 -10.50
N GLY A 87 -27.58 -5.31 -10.10
CA GLY A 87 -26.95 -5.13 -8.80
C GLY A 87 -27.95 -5.18 -7.65
N LEU A 88 -29.11 -4.52 -7.80
CA LEU A 88 -30.19 -4.53 -6.80
C LEU A 88 -30.74 -5.94 -6.56
N ALA A 89 -31.00 -6.69 -7.64
CA ALA A 89 -31.46 -8.07 -7.56
C ALA A 89 -30.41 -8.97 -6.89
N GLY A 90 -29.13 -8.78 -7.23
CA GLY A 90 -28.01 -9.48 -6.58
C GLY A 90 -27.97 -9.24 -5.08
N ILE A 91 -28.10 -7.99 -4.63
CA ILE A 91 -28.15 -7.65 -3.20
C ILE A 91 -29.35 -8.28 -2.50
N ALA A 92 -30.53 -8.27 -3.13
CA ALA A 92 -31.72 -8.91 -2.56
C ALA A 92 -31.53 -10.43 -2.37
N ALA A 93 -30.89 -11.11 -3.33
CA ALA A 93 -30.56 -12.52 -3.23
C ALA A 93 -29.54 -12.79 -2.11
N ILE A 94 -28.47 -11.99 -2.02
CA ILE A 94 -27.46 -12.12 -0.96
C ILE A 94 -28.09 -11.90 0.42
N LYS A 95 -29.00 -10.93 0.56
CA LYS A 95 -29.75 -10.73 1.80
C LYS A 95 -30.55 -11.97 2.19
N ALA A 96 -31.32 -12.54 1.27
CA ALA A 96 -32.11 -13.73 1.55
C ALA A 96 -31.23 -14.93 1.96
N HIS A 97 -30.07 -15.10 1.30
CA HIS A 97 -29.10 -16.12 1.68
C HIS A 97 -28.47 -15.86 3.05
N LEU A 98 -28.14 -14.61 3.37
CA LEU A 98 -27.57 -14.24 4.66
C LEU A 98 -28.52 -14.62 5.81
N ASP A 99 -29.82 -14.32 5.67
CA ASP A 99 -30.81 -14.63 6.70
C ASP A 99 -30.83 -16.15 7.02
N VAL A 100 -30.66 -17.01 6.01
CA VAL A 100 -30.54 -18.47 6.19
C VAL A 100 -29.21 -18.88 6.84
N LEU A 101 -28.08 -18.28 6.42
CA LEU A 101 -26.75 -18.60 6.94
C LEU A 101 -26.57 -18.16 8.40
N VAL A 102 -27.21 -17.06 8.80
CA VAL A 102 -27.25 -16.60 10.20
C VAL A 102 -27.90 -17.66 11.08
N GLU A 103 -29.05 -18.21 10.69
CA GLU A 103 -29.70 -19.27 11.48
C GLU A 103 -28.89 -20.56 11.47
N ARG A 104 -28.38 -20.99 10.31
CA ARG A 104 -27.55 -22.21 10.18
C ARG A 104 -26.28 -22.17 11.03
N SER A 105 -25.68 -20.99 11.20
CA SER A 105 -24.47 -20.80 12.01
C SER A 105 -24.76 -20.64 13.51
N ASN A 106 -26.00 -20.89 13.96
CA ASN A 106 -26.45 -20.58 15.31
C ASN A 106 -26.18 -19.11 15.69
N ARG A 107 -26.36 -18.20 14.72
CA ARG A 107 -26.22 -16.76 14.88
C ARG A 107 -24.82 -16.33 15.32
N THR A 108 -23.79 -17.06 14.87
CA THR A 108 -22.39 -16.71 15.10
C THR A 108 -22.10 -15.34 14.47
N ARG A 109 -21.47 -14.45 15.24
CA ARG A 109 -21.15 -13.08 14.78
C ARG A 109 -19.80 -13.05 14.05
N ALA A 110 -19.71 -12.15 13.08
CA ALA A 110 -18.45 -11.79 12.45
C ALA A 110 -17.44 -11.33 13.51
N ILE A 111 -16.18 -11.75 13.36
CA ILE A 111 -15.08 -11.33 14.23
C ILE A 111 -14.51 -10.03 13.67
N ASN A 112 -14.42 -8.98 14.48
CA ASN A 112 -13.82 -7.72 14.04
C ASN A 112 -12.31 -7.90 13.86
N VAL A 113 -11.78 -7.41 12.74
CA VAL A 113 -10.36 -7.40 12.43
C VAL A 113 -9.87 -5.94 12.45
N PRO A 114 -8.84 -5.60 13.25
CA PRO A 114 -8.30 -4.25 13.27
C PRO A 114 -7.65 -3.90 11.92
N PRO A 115 -8.04 -2.78 11.30
CA PRO A 115 -7.48 -2.36 10.02
C PRO A 115 -6.04 -1.86 10.16
N ARG A 116 -5.31 -1.84 9.03
CA ARG A 116 -3.97 -1.27 8.91
C ARG A 116 -4.00 -0.05 8.00
N VAL A 117 -3.36 1.03 8.42
CA VAL A 117 -3.44 2.33 7.74
C VAL A 117 -2.07 2.79 7.27
N THR A 118 -1.99 3.17 6.01
CA THR A 118 -0.80 3.77 5.39
C THR A 118 -1.19 5.06 4.69
N VAL A 119 -0.39 6.11 4.86
CA VAL A 119 -0.59 7.41 4.20
C VAL A 119 0.64 7.75 3.37
N PHE A 120 0.43 8.18 2.14
CA PHE A 120 1.50 8.63 1.23
C PHE A 120 0.96 9.59 0.16
N PRO A 121 1.79 10.48 -0.40
CA PRO A 121 1.39 11.33 -1.50
C PRO A 121 1.38 10.56 -2.83
N LYS A 122 0.50 10.95 -3.76
CA LYS A 122 0.40 10.36 -5.10
C LYS A 122 1.68 10.56 -5.92
N SER A 123 2.32 11.71 -5.76
CA SER A 123 3.53 12.10 -6.49
C SER A 123 4.55 12.72 -5.54
N ARG A 124 5.78 12.94 -6.03
CA ARG A 124 6.82 13.67 -5.27
C ARG A 124 6.24 14.99 -4.77
N VAL A 125 6.53 15.32 -3.51
CA VAL A 125 6.02 16.54 -2.87
C VAL A 125 6.89 17.71 -3.29
N GLU A 126 6.24 18.74 -3.83
CA GLU A 126 6.82 20.04 -4.14
C GLU A 126 5.95 21.10 -3.47
N LEU A 127 6.59 22.01 -2.71
CA LEU A 127 5.86 23.06 -2.00
C LEU A 127 5.12 23.95 -2.99
N GLY A 128 3.85 24.24 -2.71
CA GLY A 128 3.03 25.07 -3.59
C GLY A 128 2.68 24.43 -4.94
N GLN A 129 2.83 23.12 -5.12
CA GLN A 129 2.32 22.39 -6.29
C GLN A 129 1.21 21.42 -5.89
N PRO A 130 0.03 21.42 -6.55
CA PRO A 130 -1.08 20.55 -6.18
C PRO A 130 -0.69 19.06 -6.17
N ASN A 131 -1.12 18.34 -5.14
CA ASN A 131 -0.88 16.90 -5.00
C ASN A 131 -2.09 16.25 -4.31
N ILE A 132 -2.05 14.91 -4.14
CA ILE A 132 -3.12 14.14 -3.50
C ILE A 132 -2.49 13.27 -2.41
N LEU A 133 -2.95 13.39 -1.17
CA LEU A 133 -2.66 12.41 -0.13
C LEU A 133 -3.60 11.22 -0.27
N ILE A 134 -3.02 10.02 -0.17
CA ILE A 134 -3.73 8.75 -0.28
C ILE A 134 -3.62 8.05 1.07
N CYS A 135 -4.77 7.80 1.69
CA CYS A 135 -4.90 6.93 2.85
C CYS A 135 -5.40 5.56 2.37
N VAL A 136 -4.56 4.54 2.50
CA VAL A 136 -4.90 3.16 2.20
C VAL A 136 -5.21 2.46 3.52
N VAL A 137 -6.43 1.95 3.63
CA VAL A 137 -6.88 1.18 4.78
C VAL A 137 -7.09 -0.27 4.35
N ASN A 138 -6.28 -1.18 4.90
CA ASN A 138 -6.31 -2.61 4.64
C ASN A 138 -6.89 -3.37 5.85
N ASN A 139 -7.11 -4.68 5.68
CA ASN A 139 -7.58 -5.60 6.74
C ASN A 139 -8.92 -5.17 7.36
N ILE A 140 -9.81 -4.59 6.57
CA ILE A 140 -11.09 -4.13 7.05
C ILE A 140 -12.05 -5.32 7.11
N PHE A 141 -12.48 -5.71 8.30
CA PHE A 141 -13.61 -6.63 8.44
C PHE A 141 -14.30 -6.46 9.81
N PRO A 142 -15.63 -6.29 9.87
CA PRO A 142 -16.56 -6.17 8.75
C PRO A 142 -16.34 -4.87 7.94
N PRO A 143 -16.89 -4.76 6.71
CA PRO A 143 -16.74 -3.59 5.83
C PRO A 143 -17.61 -2.40 6.30
N VAL A 144 -17.35 -1.93 7.52
CA VAL A 144 -17.92 -0.71 8.12
C VAL A 144 -16.77 0.09 8.70
N ILE A 145 -16.61 1.33 8.25
CA ILE A 145 -15.47 2.16 8.67
C ILE A 145 -15.83 3.63 8.54
N ASN A 146 -15.30 4.47 9.43
CA ASN A 146 -15.28 5.92 9.27
C ASN A 146 -13.84 6.36 9.01
N ILE A 147 -13.63 7.18 7.99
CA ILE A 147 -12.30 7.70 7.62
C ILE A 147 -12.43 9.21 7.47
N THR A 148 -11.66 9.95 8.27
CA THR A 148 -11.67 11.41 8.29
C THR A 148 -10.27 11.93 8.02
N TRP A 149 -10.14 12.92 7.15
CA TRP A 149 -8.90 13.67 7.00
C TRP A 149 -8.85 14.82 7.99
N LEU A 150 -7.74 14.96 8.69
CA LEU A 150 -7.45 16.12 9.52
C LEU A 150 -6.30 16.91 8.90
N ARG A 151 -6.39 18.24 8.91
CA ARG A 151 -5.29 19.17 8.64
C ARG A 151 -5.09 20.02 9.89
N ASN A 152 -3.90 19.96 10.49
CA ASN A 152 -3.59 20.65 11.75
C ASN A 152 -4.63 20.36 12.85
N GLY A 153 -5.07 19.10 12.94
CA GLY A 153 -6.09 18.62 13.88
C GLY A 153 -7.55 18.97 13.55
N GLN A 154 -7.82 19.70 12.46
CA GLN A 154 -9.18 20.06 12.05
C GLN A 154 -9.67 19.21 10.87
N ALA A 155 -10.92 18.77 10.91
CA ALA A 155 -11.50 17.93 9.86
C ALA A 155 -11.61 18.67 8.52
N VAL A 156 -11.19 18.02 7.44
CA VAL A 156 -11.27 18.51 6.06
C VAL A 156 -12.15 17.58 5.23
N THR A 157 -13.10 18.16 4.52
CA THR A 157 -14.04 17.43 3.65
C THR A 157 -14.05 17.92 2.20
N GLU A 158 -13.51 19.12 1.95
CA GLU A 158 -13.47 19.70 0.61
C GLU A 158 -12.57 18.87 -0.31
N GLY A 159 -13.11 18.49 -1.47
CA GLY A 159 -12.40 17.68 -2.47
C GLY A 159 -12.09 16.24 -2.06
N VAL A 160 -12.47 15.82 -0.85
CA VAL A 160 -12.22 14.45 -0.36
C VAL A 160 -13.03 13.46 -1.18
N ALA A 161 -12.35 12.41 -1.63
CA ALA A 161 -12.96 11.31 -2.37
C ALA A 161 -12.62 9.98 -1.72
N GLN A 162 -13.49 8.98 -1.92
CA GLN A 162 -13.31 7.64 -1.38
C GLN A 162 -13.76 6.57 -2.36
N THR A 163 -13.21 5.38 -2.23
CA THR A 163 -13.64 4.22 -3.02
C THR A 163 -14.74 3.43 -2.32
N SER A 164 -15.34 2.51 -3.06
CA SER A 164 -16.00 1.34 -2.48
C SER A 164 -14.99 0.44 -1.74
N PHE A 165 -15.47 -0.55 -1.00
CA PHE A 165 -14.63 -1.60 -0.44
C PHE A 165 -14.18 -2.55 -1.54
N TYR A 166 -12.87 -2.72 -1.70
CA TYR A 166 -12.27 -3.72 -2.59
C TYR A 166 -12.17 -5.05 -1.85
N SER A 167 -12.68 -6.12 -2.45
CA SER A 167 -12.51 -7.46 -1.90
C SER A 167 -11.05 -7.89 -2.05
N GLN A 168 -10.51 -8.55 -1.03
CA GLN A 168 -9.19 -9.18 -1.09
C GLN A 168 -9.32 -10.71 -1.11
N PRO A 169 -8.29 -11.47 -1.55
CA PRO A 169 -8.35 -12.93 -1.61
C PRO A 169 -8.58 -13.62 -0.25
N ASP A 170 -8.25 -12.95 0.85
CA ASP A 170 -8.45 -13.42 2.23
C ASP A 170 -9.82 -13.06 2.82
N HIS A 171 -10.74 -12.56 1.98
CA HIS A 171 -12.08 -12.09 2.35
C HIS A 171 -12.09 -10.86 3.27
N LEU A 172 -10.95 -10.21 3.49
CA LEU A 172 -10.89 -8.88 4.07
C LEU A 172 -11.12 -7.82 2.99
N PHE A 173 -11.34 -6.59 3.42
CA PHE A 173 -11.55 -5.48 2.52
C PHE A 173 -10.43 -4.45 2.59
N ARG A 174 -10.21 -3.77 1.46
CA ARG A 174 -9.35 -2.59 1.33
C ARG A 174 -10.18 -1.39 0.90
N LYS A 175 -9.82 -0.20 1.35
CA LYS A 175 -10.47 1.05 0.95
C LYS A 175 -9.45 2.18 0.82
N PHE A 176 -9.70 3.09 -0.12
CA PHE A 176 -8.85 4.25 -0.35
C PHE A 176 -9.62 5.54 -0.04
N HIS A 177 -8.92 6.47 0.61
CA HIS A 177 -9.38 7.82 0.88
C HIS A 177 -8.38 8.81 0.28
N TYR A 178 -8.87 9.83 -0.42
CA TYR A 178 -8.06 10.78 -1.17
C TYR A 178 -8.33 12.19 -0.66
N LEU A 179 -7.26 12.95 -0.44
CA LEU A 179 -7.31 14.37 -0.11
C LEU A 179 -6.46 15.17 -1.11
N PRO A 180 -7.08 15.92 -2.02
CA PRO A 180 -6.38 16.96 -2.76
C PRO A 180 -5.83 18.00 -1.76
N PHE A 181 -4.54 18.33 -1.89
CA PHE A 181 -3.91 19.30 -1.01
C PHE A 181 -2.84 20.11 -1.74
N MET A 182 -2.51 21.25 -1.16
CA MET A 182 -1.38 22.07 -1.57
C MET A 182 -0.29 21.92 -0.51
N PRO A 183 0.84 21.26 -0.79
CA PRO A 183 1.89 21.03 0.19
C PRO A 183 2.45 22.34 0.73
N SER A 184 2.56 22.40 2.05
CA SER A 184 3.14 23.49 2.83
C SER A 184 4.11 22.90 3.86
N ALA A 185 5.14 23.64 4.24
CA ALA A 185 6.08 23.22 5.27
C ALA A 185 5.49 23.27 6.69
N GLU A 186 4.39 24.01 6.88
CA GLU A 186 3.77 24.20 8.20
C GLU A 186 2.57 23.28 8.43
N ASP A 187 1.99 22.73 7.36
CA ASP A 187 0.79 21.90 7.46
C ASP A 187 1.13 20.45 7.72
N VAL A 188 0.44 19.88 8.71
CA VAL A 188 0.44 18.45 8.98
C VAL A 188 -0.94 17.85 8.74
N TYR A 189 -0.95 16.57 8.36
CA TYR A 189 -2.16 15.86 7.98
C TYR A 189 -2.26 14.53 8.72
N ASP A 190 -3.47 14.15 9.10
CA ASP A 190 -3.74 12.84 9.70
C ASP A 190 -4.89 12.16 8.97
N CYS A 191 -4.71 10.89 8.63
CA CYS A 191 -5.83 10.01 8.30
C CYS A 191 -6.34 9.36 9.59
N GLN A 192 -7.50 9.79 10.06
CA GLN A 192 -8.17 9.23 11.22
C GLN A 192 -9.10 8.10 10.79
N VAL A 193 -8.96 6.93 11.39
CA VAL A 193 -9.74 5.73 11.06
C VAL A 193 -10.43 5.19 12.30
N GLU A 194 -11.74 5.03 12.22
CA GLU A 194 -12.57 4.40 13.25
C GLU A 194 -13.17 3.10 12.72
N HIS A 195 -12.99 2.02 13.47
CA HIS A 195 -13.44 0.68 13.11
C HIS A 195 -13.69 -0.14 14.38
N TRP A 196 -14.64 -1.07 14.36
CA TRP A 196 -15.01 -1.86 15.55
C TRP A 196 -13.93 -2.84 16.05
N GLY A 197 -12.89 -3.07 15.26
CA GLY A 197 -11.69 -3.81 15.65
C GLY A 197 -10.66 -2.96 16.38
N LEU A 198 -10.88 -1.66 16.54
CA LEU A 198 -9.98 -0.74 17.25
C LEU A 198 -10.59 -0.28 18.58
N ASP A 199 -9.79 -0.24 19.63
CA ASP A 199 -10.21 0.28 20.94
C ASP A 199 -10.38 1.81 20.95
N ALA A 200 -9.67 2.50 20.06
CA ALA A 200 -9.72 3.94 19.87
C ALA A 200 -9.45 4.31 18.39
N PRO A 201 -9.83 5.52 17.94
CA PRO A 201 -9.53 5.97 16.58
C PRO A 201 -8.03 5.89 16.28
N LEU A 202 -7.68 5.26 15.17
CA LEU A 202 -6.29 5.16 14.70
C LEU A 202 -5.94 6.40 13.87
N LEU A 203 -4.96 7.18 14.33
CA LEU A 203 -4.43 8.33 13.60
C LEU A 203 -3.16 7.92 12.85
N ARG A 204 -3.15 8.10 11.54
CA ARG A 204 -1.95 7.95 10.72
C ARG A 204 -1.47 9.32 10.23
N HIS A 205 -0.42 9.79 10.88
CA HIS A 205 0.20 11.08 10.62
C HIS A 205 1.00 11.11 9.32
N TRP A 206 0.99 12.28 8.68
CA TRP A 206 1.80 12.62 7.52
C TRP A 206 2.20 14.09 7.55
N GLU A 207 3.48 14.35 7.30
CA GLU A 207 4.05 15.69 7.17
C GLU A 207 5.11 15.69 6.07
N HIS A 208 5.37 16.84 5.47
CA HIS A 208 6.46 16.96 4.52
C HIS A 208 7.80 16.86 5.24
N GLN A 209 8.56 15.82 4.96
CA GLN A 209 9.93 15.67 5.46
C GLN A 209 10.84 16.67 4.74
N VAL A 210 11.14 17.80 5.38
CA VAL A 210 12.22 18.69 4.92
C VAL A 210 13.54 17.95 5.16
N PRO A 211 14.40 17.76 4.14
CA PRO A 211 15.73 17.21 4.38
C PRO A 211 16.44 18.07 5.42
N ILE A 212 16.77 17.50 6.57
CA ILE A 212 17.58 18.18 7.58
C ILE A 212 18.91 18.49 6.90
N PRO A 213 19.28 19.78 6.71
CA PRO A 213 20.60 20.10 6.18
C PRO A 213 21.64 19.45 7.10
N PRO A 214 22.73 18.87 6.57
CA PRO A 214 23.81 18.44 7.43
C PRO A 214 24.20 19.62 8.33
N PRO A 215 24.45 19.42 9.63
CA PRO A 215 24.78 20.52 10.51
C PRO A 215 25.98 21.28 9.92
N ASP A 216 25.96 22.62 9.96
CA ASP A 216 27.04 23.49 9.45
C ASP A 216 28.45 23.05 9.94
N ALA A 217 28.49 22.35 11.08
CA ALA A 217 29.67 21.71 11.65
C ALA A 217 30.33 20.67 10.73
N MET A 218 29.56 19.92 9.92
CA MET A 218 30.11 18.91 9.01
C MET A 218 30.76 19.56 7.79
N GLU A 219 30.15 20.60 7.21
CA GLU A 219 30.77 21.32 6.09
C GLU A 219 32.04 22.06 6.53
N THR A 220 32.00 22.72 7.70
CA THR A 220 33.19 23.38 8.27
C THR A 220 34.30 22.39 8.61
N LEU A 221 33.98 21.19 9.12
CA LEU A 221 34.95 20.13 9.36
C LEU A 221 35.60 19.64 8.07
N VAL A 222 34.81 19.38 7.02
CA VAL A 222 35.33 18.94 5.72
C VAL A 222 36.25 19.99 5.09
N CYS A 223 35.87 21.28 5.13
CA CYS A 223 36.73 22.36 4.67
C CYS A 223 38.02 22.50 5.50
N ALA A 224 37.95 22.39 6.82
CA ALA A 224 39.12 22.48 7.70
C ALA A 224 40.10 21.32 7.48
N LEU A 225 39.60 20.08 7.36
CA LEU A 225 40.41 18.92 7.00
C LEU A 225 41.04 19.08 5.61
N GLY A 226 40.27 19.55 4.62
CA GLY A 226 40.77 19.81 3.27
C GLY A 226 41.91 20.84 3.27
N LEU A 227 41.76 21.93 4.01
CA LEU A 227 42.81 22.96 4.17
C LEU A 227 44.07 22.41 4.87
N ALA A 228 43.90 21.63 5.95
CA ALA A 228 45.01 21.05 6.67
C ALA A 228 45.82 20.08 5.78
N ILE A 229 45.13 19.20 5.05
CA ILE A 229 45.76 18.27 4.10
C ILE A 229 46.48 19.04 2.99
N GLY A 230 45.85 20.09 2.45
CA GLY A 230 46.46 20.95 1.43
C GLY A 230 47.74 21.65 1.91
N LEU A 231 47.74 22.19 3.13
CA LEU A 231 48.92 22.82 3.74
C LEU A 231 50.05 21.82 3.97
N VAL A 232 49.74 20.63 4.48
CA VAL A 232 50.75 19.57 4.66
C VAL A 232 51.34 19.15 3.31
N GLY A 233 50.51 18.94 2.29
CA GLY A 233 50.97 18.62 0.94
C GLY A 233 51.87 19.72 0.36
N PHE A 234 51.53 20.98 0.58
CA PHE A 234 52.36 22.11 0.15
C PHE A 234 53.73 22.12 0.83
N LEU A 235 53.78 21.95 2.16
CA LEU A 235 55.03 21.91 2.93
C LEU A 235 55.92 20.72 2.52
N VAL A 236 55.35 19.55 2.33
CA VAL A 236 56.09 18.37 1.86
C VAL A 236 56.63 18.60 0.44
N GLY A 237 55.81 19.17 -0.44
CA GLY A 237 56.21 19.51 -1.81
C GLY A 237 57.37 20.51 -1.87
N THR A 238 57.33 21.57 -1.06
CA THR A 238 58.43 22.56 -1.00
C THR A 238 59.72 21.94 -0.47
N ILE A 239 59.65 21.09 0.56
CA ILE A 239 60.82 20.36 1.08
C ILE A 239 61.42 19.45 0.00
N LEU A 240 60.60 18.69 -0.73
CA LEU A 240 61.08 17.80 -1.80
C LEU A 240 61.74 18.58 -2.94
N ILE A 241 61.19 19.74 -3.32
CA ILE A 241 61.79 20.63 -4.33
C ILE A 241 63.15 21.16 -3.84
N ILE A 242 63.21 21.67 -2.61
CA ILE A 242 64.45 22.18 -2.01
C ILE A 242 65.50 21.07 -1.96
N MET A 243 65.16 19.90 -1.44
CA MET A 243 66.06 18.75 -1.39
C MET A 243 66.52 18.31 -2.78
N GLY A 244 65.63 18.32 -3.77
CA GLY A 244 65.99 18.07 -5.17
C GLY A 244 67.01 19.07 -5.72
N THR A 245 66.84 20.36 -5.41
CA THR A 245 67.80 21.40 -5.82
C THR A 245 69.14 21.29 -5.10
N TYR A 246 69.17 20.90 -3.83
CA TYR A 246 70.41 20.67 -3.08
C TYR A 246 71.18 19.44 -3.57
N VAL A 247 70.49 18.34 -3.90
CA VAL A 247 71.10 17.11 -4.42
C VAL A 247 71.64 17.30 -5.84
N SER A 248 70.97 18.09 -6.68
CA SER A 248 71.50 18.48 -8.00
C SER A 248 72.68 19.47 -7.95
N SER A 249 72.94 20.09 -6.79
CA SER A 249 74.04 21.03 -6.58
C SER A 249 75.30 20.39 -6.00
N ALA A 250 75.30 19.08 -5.73
CA ALA A 250 76.49 18.36 -5.30
C ALA A 250 77.43 18.14 -6.52
N PRO A 251 78.69 18.62 -6.48
CA PRO A 251 79.63 18.42 -7.58
C PRO A 251 80.07 16.95 -7.66
N ARG A 252 80.13 16.41 -8.89
CA ARG A 252 80.78 15.12 -9.19
C ARG A 252 82.28 15.20 -9.00
#